data_AF-A0A6C1DYH8-F1
#
_entry.id   AF-A0A6C1DYH8-F1
#
_cell.length_a   1.000
_cell.length_b   1.000
_cell.length_c   1.000
_cell.angle_alpha   90.00
_cell.angle_beta   90.00
_cell.angle_gamma   90.00
#
_symmetry.space_group_name_H-M   'P 1'
#
loop_
_entity.id
_entity.type
_entity.pdbx_description
1 polymer ?
#
loop_
_entity_poly.entity_id
_entity_poly.type
_entity_poly.pdbx_seq_one_letter_code
_entity_poly.pdbx_strand_id
1 'polypeptide(L)'
;MSKIKVVHPIVEMDGDEQTRVIWKLIKEKLILPYLDVDLKYYDLSIQERDRTNDQVTKDSAYATLKYGVAVKCATITPDEARMKEFNLKEMWKSPNGTIRNILGGTVFREPIIIPKIPRLVPHWEKPIIIGRHAFGDQYRATDIKIKKAGKLRLQFSSDDGKENIDLKVYEFLKVVGSQWQCLIQMIPLKGSQRHPSN
;
A
#
# COMPACT_ATOMS: atom_id res chain seq x y z
N MET A 1 34.42 -18.18 -7.66
CA MET A 1 33.17 -18.97 -7.59
C MET A 1 32.27 -18.52 -8.71
N SER A 2 31.62 -19.44 -9.42
CA SER A 2 30.55 -19.09 -10.36
C SER A 2 29.33 -18.55 -9.60
N LYS A 3 28.59 -17.62 -10.21
CA LYS A 3 27.34 -17.12 -9.63
C LYS A 3 26.26 -18.21 -9.65
N ILE A 4 25.36 -18.17 -8.70
CA ILE A 4 24.17 -19.04 -8.66
C ILE A 4 23.19 -18.53 -9.71
N LYS A 5 22.80 -19.41 -10.64
CA LYS A 5 21.85 -19.07 -11.70
C LYS A 5 20.41 -19.10 -11.18
N VAL A 6 19.70 -17.98 -11.30
CA VAL A 6 18.28 -17.89 -10.96
C VAL A 6 17.46 -18.06 -12.24
N VAL A 7 16.57 -19.06 -12.26
CA VAL A 7 15.84 -19.46 -13.47
C VAL A 7 14.76 -18.45 -13.88
N HIS A 8 14.02 -17.93 -12.90
CA HIS A 8 12.91 -17.01 -13.13
C HIS A 8 13.30 -15.58 -12.76
N PRO A 9 12.83 -14.57 -13.51
CA PRO A 9 13.09 -13.19 -13.19
C PRO A 9 12.40 -12.76 -11.90
N ILE A 10 12.94 -11.73 -11.24
CA ILE A 10 12.35 -11.10 -10.06
C ILE A 10 12.05 -9.64 -10.38
N VAL A 11 10.87 -9.17 -9.99
CA VAL A 11 10.52 -7.75 -10.11
C VAL A 11 11.24 -6.98 -9.01
N GLU A 12 12.06 -6.00 -9.40
CA GLU A 12 12.73 -5.08 -8.48
C GLU A 12 12.00 -3.74 -8.50
N MET A 13 11.48 -3.32 -7.35
CA MET A 13 10.85 -2.02 -7.16
C MET A 13 11.76 -1.14 -6.29
N ASP A 14 12.47 -0.19 -6.90
CA ASP A 14 13.33 0.76 -6.16
C ASP A 14 12.48 1.80 -5.40
N GLY A 15 13.13 2.60 -4.55
CA GLY A 15 12.45 3.46 -3.59
C GLY A 15 13.12 4.80 -3.36
N ASP A 16 12.94 5.35 -2.17
CA ASP A 16 13.29 6.73 -1.83
C ASP A 16 14.28 6.81 -0.65
N GLU A 17 14.86 8.01 -0.47
CA GLU A 17 15.66 8.43 0.70
C GLU A 17 16.78 7.45 1.10
N GLN A 18 16.99 7.24 2.41
CA GLN A 18 18.02 6.35 2.95
C GLN A 18 17.84 4.91 2.49
N THR A 19 16.59 4.46 2.33
CA THR A 19 16.32 3.10 1.87
C THR A 19 16.80 2.86 0.45
N ARG A 20 16.73 3.85 -0.45
CA ARG A 20 17.29 3.74 -1.81
C ARG A 20 18.81 3.55 -1.79
N VAL A 21 19.51 4.26 -0.91
CA VAL A 21 20.97 4.12 -0.77
C VAL A 21 21.34 2.73 -0.24
N ILE A 22 20.65 2.28 0.81
CA ILE A 22 20.85 0.94 1.39
C ILE A 22 20.50 -0.14 0.37
N TRP A 23 19.42 0.04 -0.40
CA TRP A 23 18.97 -0.88 -1.45
C TRP A 23 20.06 -1.11 -2.50
N LYS A 24 20.66 -0.02 -2.99
CA LYS A 24 21.80 -0.08 -3.91
C LYS A 24 22.96 -0.88 -3.32
N LEU A 25 23.33 -0.61 -2.06
CA LEU A 25 24.43 -1.32 -1.38
C LEU A 25 24.14 -2.82 -1.20
N ILE A 26 22.91 -3.19 -0.82
CA ILE A 26 22.49 -4.59 -0.72
C ILE A 26 22.62 -5.27 -2.09
N LYS A 27 22.07 -4.65 -3.14
CA LYS A 27 22.10 -5.22 -4.49
C LYS A 27 23.54 -5.42 -4.98
N GLU A 28 24.37 -4.38 -4.89
CA GLU A 28 25.74 -4.39 -5.42
C GLU A 28 26.71 -5.26 -4.61
N LYS A 29 26.58 -5.30 -3.28
CA LYS A 29 27.54 -6.01 -2.42
C LYS A 29 27.10 -7.39 -1.99
N LEU A 30 25.79 -7.62 -1.86
CA LEU A 30 25.25 -8.84 -1.23
C LEU A 30 24.44 -9.72 -2.18
N ILE A 31 24.01 -9.22 -3.34
CA ILE A 31 23.18 -9.97 -4.28
C ILE A 31 23.92 -10.25 -5.59
N LEU A 32 24.21 -9.22 -6.39
CA LEU A 32 24.78 -9.37 -7.74
C LEU A 32 26.17 -10.03 -7.81
N PRO A 33 27.04 -9.96 -6.78
CA PRO A 33 28.28 -10.74 -6.79
C PRO A 33 28.07 -12.25 -6.72
N TYR A 34 26.93 -12.69 -6.19
CA TYR A 34 26.67 -14.10 -5.88
C TYR A 34 25.56 -14.71 -6.76
N LEU A 35 24.63 -13.91 -7.26
CA LEU A 35 23.50 -14.35 -8.08
C LEU A 35 23.60 -13.82 -9.52
N ASP A 36 23.37 -14.71 -10.49
CA ASP A 36 23.03 -14.37 -11.87
C ASP A 36 21.50 -14.39 -11.98
N VAL A 37 20.89 -13.21 -11.84
CA VAL A 37 19.44 -13.03 -11.73
C VAL A 37 18.96 -11.92 -12.66
N ASP A 38 17.90 -12.20 -13.41
CA ASP A 38 17.21 -11.23 -14.27
C ASP A 38 16.26 -10.38 -13.41
N LEU A 39 16.64 -9.12 -13.17
CA LEU A 39 15.84 -8.17 -12.41
C LEU A 39 15.00 -7.31 -13.36
N LYS A 40 13.67 -7.44 -13.27
CA LYS A 40 12.73 -6.53 -13.95
C LYS A 40 12.59 -5.27 -13.11
N TYR A 41 13.41 -4.29 -13.43
CA TYR A 41 13.57 -3.06 -12.67
C TYR A 41 12.45 -2.04 -12.93
N TYR A 42 11.89 -1.51 -11.85
CA TYR A 42 10.92 -0.41 -11.84
C TYR A 42 11.35 0.59 -10.77
N ASP A 43 11.58 1.85 -11.17
CA ASP A 43 11.92 2.91 -10.23
C ASP A 43 10.64 3.52 -9.65
N LEU A 44 10.35 3.26 -8.37
CA LEU A 44 9.18 3.83 -7.69
C LEU A 44 9.53 5.05 -6.83
N SER A 45 10.69 5.68 -7.08
CA SER A 45 10.99 6.97 -6.46
C SER A 45 9.89 7.99 -6.72
N ILE A 46 9.75 8.94 -5.80
CA ILE A 46 8.73 9.98 -5.92
C ILE A 46 8.87 10.77 -7.23
N GLN A 47 10.09 11.02 -7.71
CA GLN A 47 10.32 11.73 -8.96
C GLN A 47 9.89 10.92 -10.18
N GLU A 48 10.20 9.62 -10.24
CA GLU A 48 9.81 8.79 -11.38
C GLU A 48 8.29 8.54 -11.41
N ARG A 49 7.68 8.36 -10.23
CA ARG A 49 6.23 8.31 -10.12
C ARG A 49 5.60 9.61 -10.61
N ASP A 50 6.11 10.77 -10.19
CA ASP A 50 5.60 12.05 -10.68
C ASP A 50 5.78 12.22 -12.19
N ARG A 51 6.95 11.87 -12.73
CA ARG A 51 7.25 11.93 -14.16
C ARG A 51 6.27 11.09 -14.99
N THR A 52 5.96 9.89 -14.53
CA THR A 52 5.12 8.89 -15.23
C THR A 52 3.63 8.97 -14.88
N ASN A 53 3.21 9.98 -14.12
CA ASN A 53 1.85 10.10 -13.59
C ASN A 53 1.41 8.83 -12.82
N ASP A 54 2.32 8.30 -12.01
CA ASP A 54 2.23 7.08 -11.20
C ASP A 54 1.97 5.78 -11.99
N GLN A 55 2.15 5.81 -13.31
CA GLN A 55 1.98 4.62 -14.16
C GLN A 55 3.02 3.54 -13.84
N VAL A 56 4.26 3.92 -13.52
CA VAL A 56 5.34 2.98 -13.14
C VAL A 56 4.95 2.10 -11.95
N THR A 57 4.17 2.63 -11.00
CA THR A 57 3.65 1.87 -9.86
C THR A 57 2.71 0.76 -10.30
N LYS A 58 1.79 1.03 -11.23
CA LYS A 58 0.87 0.02 -11.77
C LYS A 58 1.61 -1.01 -12.61
N ASP A 59 2.53 -0.56 -13.46
CA ASP A 59 3.33 -1.44 -14.32
C ASP A 59 4.14 -2.44 -13.49
N SER A 60 4.73 -1.98 -12.37
CA SER A 60 5.44 -2.85 -11.44
C SER A 60 4.54 -3.92 -10.80
N ALA A 61 3.28 -3.57 -10.48
CA ALA A 61 2.30 -4.50 -9.93
C ALA A 61 1.87 -5.55 -10.97
N TYR A 62 1.61 -5.14 -12.22
CA TYR A 62 1.29 -6.07 -13.30
C TYR A 62 2.46 -6.98 -13.67
N ALA A 63 3.69 -6.46 -13.63
CA ALA A 63 4.89 -7.29 -13.78
C ALA A 63 4.98 -8.33 -12.66
N THR A 64 4.59 -7.97 -11.44
CA THR A 64 4.55 -8.90 -10.30
C THR A 64 3.52 -10.00 -10.53
N LEU A 65 2.33 -9.68 -11.06
CA LEU A 65 1.35 -10.71 -11.46
C LEU A 65 1.91 -11.64 -12.54
N LYS A 66 2.68 -11.10 -13.49
CA LYS A 66 3.29 -11.88 -14.58
C LYS A 66 4.41 -12.81 -14.11
N TYR A 67 5.31 -12.33 -13.25
CA TYR A 67 6.53 -13.05 -12.86
C TYR A 67 6.45 -13.70 -11.47
N GLY A 68 5.41 -13.43 -10.69
CA GLY A 68 5.08 -14.08 -9.42
C GLY A 68 5.81 -13.52 -8.20
N VAL A 69 7.04 -13.01 -8.34
CA VAL A 69 7.86 -12.53 -7.19
C VAL A 69 8.33 -11.10 -7.41
N ALA A 70 8.16 -10.28 -6.37
CA ALA A 70 8.68 -8.92 -6.31
C ALA A 70 9.40 -8.65 -4.99
N VAL A 71 10.44 -7.82 -5.06
CA VAL A 71 11.14 -7.26 -3.91
C VAL A 71 11.08 -5.73 -4.01
N LYS A 72 10.71 -5.08 -2.91
CA LYS A 72 10.36 -3.66 -2.93
C LYS A 72 11.09 -2.86 -1.84
N CYS A 73 11.71 -1.76 -2.27
CA CYS A 73 12.26 -0.73 -1.41
C CYS A 73 11.16 0.21 -0.85
N ALA A 74 11.42 0.85 0.29
CA ALA A 74 10.47 1.79 0.89
C ALA A 74 10.33 3.05 0.02
N THR A 75 9.12 3.60 -0.05
CA THR A 75 8.75 4.70 -0.96
C THR A 75 7.98 5.76 -0.20
N ILE A 76 8.20 7.03 -0.54
CA ILE A 76 7.45 8.17 -0.01
C ILE A 76 5.97 8.06 -0.37
N THR A 77 5.08 8.34 0.56
CA THR A 77 3.67 8.68 0.25
C THR A 77 3.54 10.18 0.51
N PRO A 78 3.37 11.02 -0.54
CA PRO A 78 3.48 12.46 -0.38
C PRO A 78 2.32 13.05 0.43
N ASP A 79 2.66 14.00 1.29
CA ASP A 79 1.73 14.91 1.96
C ASP A 79 1.96 16.35 1.45
N GLU A 80 1.28 17.34 2.04
CA GLU A 80 1.43 18.75 1.64
C GLU A 80 2.87 19.28 1.74
N ALA A 81 3.68 18.76 2.67
CA ALA A 81 5.07 19.16 2.80
C ALA A 81 5.92 18.54 1.68
N ARG A 82 5.74 17.25 1.40
CA ARG A 82 6.43 16.56 0.31
C ARG A 82 6.05 17.10 -1.07
N MET A 83 4.80 17.53 -1.26
CA MET A 83 4.37 18.24 -2.48
C MET A 83 5.24 19.46 -2.76
N LYS A 84 5.54 20.27 -1.72
CA LYS A 84 6.38 21.47 -1.84
C LYS A 84 7.85 21.13 -1.99
N GLU A 85 8.33 20.15 -1.22
CA GLU A 85 9.73 19.72 -1.25
C GLU A 85 10.15 19.20 -2.63
N PHE A 86 9.31 18.39 -3.26
CA PHE A 86 9.62 17.75 -4.54
C PHE A 86 8.95 18.41 -5.76
N ASN A 87 8.18 19.48 -5.55
CA ASN A 87 7.43 20.19 -6.59
C ASN A 87 6.58 19.25 -7.47
N LEU A 88 5.77 18.42 -6.81
CA LEU A 88 4.98 17.37 -7.45
C LEU A 88 3.76 17.92 -8.19
N LYS A 89 3.34 17.26 -9.27
CA LYS A 89 2.12 17.60 -10.04
C LYS A 89 0.85 17.41 -9.22
N GLU A 90 0.78 16.31 -8.47
CA GLU A 90 -0.35 15.98 -7.61
C GLU A 90 0.07 15.11 -6.42
N MET A 91 -0.84 15.01 -5.44
CA MET A 91 -0.62 14.19 -4.25
C MET A 91 -0.87 12.72 -4.57
N TRP A 92 0.16 12.07 -5.13
CA TRP A 92 0.11 10.67 -5.54
C TRP A 92 -0.28 9.73 -4.39
N LYS A 93 -1.09 8.71 -4.71
CA LYS A 93 -1.47 7.68 -3.73
C LYS A 93 -0.26 6.85 -3.30
N SER A 94 -0.38 6.18 -2.15
CA SER A 94 0.69 5.30 -1.65
C SER A 94 0.97 4.16 -2.64
N PRO A 95 2.22 3.95 -3.10
CA PRO A 95 2.55 2.85 -4.00
C PRO A 95 2.18 1.49 -3.41
N ASN A 96 2.35 1.32 -2.10
CA ASN A 96 1.97 0.10 -1.40
C ASN A 96 0.46 -0.18 -1.51
N GLY A 97 -0.37 0.86 -1.42
CA GLY A 97 -1.82 0.74 -1.57
C GLY A 97 -2.21 0.35 -2.99
N THR A 98 -1.63 1.02 -3.99
CA THR A 98 -1.85 0.70 -5.42
C THR A 98 -1.47 -0.74 -5.75
N ILE A 99 -0.27 -1.18 -5.36
CA ILE A 99 0.22 -2.55 -5.61
C ILE A 99 -0.68 -3.58 -4.92
N ARG A 100 -1.02 -3.40 -3.64
CA ARG A 100 -1.91 -4.32 -2.90
C ARG A 100 -3.31 -4.41 -3.49
N ASN A 101 -3.86 -3.32 -4.00
CA ASN A 101 -5.17 -3.32 -4.63
C ASN A 101 -5.17 -4.12 -5.95
N ILE A 102 -4.07 -4.10 -6.69
CA ILE A 102 -3.90 -4.85 -7.94
C ILE A 102 -3.65 -6.34 -7.65
N LEU A 103 -2.73 -6.64 -6.72
CA LEU A 103 -2.36 -8.03 -6.40
C LEU A 103 -3.44 -8.75 -5.57
N GLY A 104 -4.11 -8.03 -4.68
CA GLY A 104 -4.88 -8.63 -3.60
C GLY A 104 -4.00 -9.34 -2.56
N GLY A 105 -4.63 -9.94 -1.55
CA GLY A 105 -3.98 -10.80 -0.57
C GLY A 105 -3.82 -10.21 0.83
N THR A 106 -2.96 -10.86 1.61
CA THR A 106 -2.72 -10.60 3.04
C THR A 106 -1.26 -10.25 3.25
N VAL A 107 -0.99 -9.21 4.03
CA VAL A 107 0.38 -8.83 4.40
C VAL A 107 0.73 -9.52 5.71
N PHE A 108 1.73 -10.40 5.67
CA PHE A 108 2.31 -10.98 6.88
C PHE A 108 3.49 -10.14 7.37
N ARG A 109 3.53 -9.88 8.68
CA ARG A 109 4.66 -9.22 9.34
C ARG A 109 5.21 -10.16 10.40
N GLU A 110 6.50 -10.45 10.30
CA GLU A 110 7.23 -11.32 11.21
C GLU A 110 8.47 -10.60 11.74
N PRO A 111 8.77 -10.71 13.05
CA PRO A 111 10.02 -10.17 13.61
C PRO A 111 11.21 -11.08 13.28
N ILE A 112 12.36 -10.48 12.97
CA ILE A 112 13.64 -11.20 12.92
C ILE A 112 14.20 -11.27 14.35
N ILE A 113 14.23 -12.46 14.94
CA ILE A 113 14.72 -12.66 16.31
C ILE A 113 16.24 -12.77 16.33
N ILE A 114 16.89 -11.89 17.09
CA ILE A 114 18.33 -11.93 17.34
C ILE A 114 18.55 -12.22 18.83
N PRO A 115 19.16 -13.36 19.23
CA PRO A 115 19.27 -13.76 20.63
C PRO A 115 19.89 -12.71 21.57
N LYS A 116 20.80 -11.88 21.04
CA LYS A 116 21.50 -10.83 21.81
C LYS A 116 20.70 -9.52 21.96
N ILE A 117 19.59 -9.37 21.26
CA ILE A 117 18.75 -8.17 21.34
C ILE A 117 17.56 -8.49 22.27
N PRO A 118 17.48 -7.90 23.48
CA PRO A 118 16.39 -8.17 24.40
C PRO A 118 15.06 -7.65 23.85
N ARG A 119 13.98 -8.37 24.16
CA ARG A 119 12.61 -8.01 23.74
C ARG A 119 11.94 -7.16 24.80
N LEU A 120 11.08 -6.24 24.37
CA LEU A 120 10.26 -5.43 25.27
C LEU A 120 9.33 -6.29 26.14
N VAL A 121 8.78 -7.36 25.57
CA VAL A 121 8.00 -8.38 26.29
C VAL A 121 8.89 -9.62 26.41
N PRO A 122 9.49 -9.89 27.59
CA PRO A 122 10.52 -10.92 27.73
C PRO A 122 10.02 -12.34 27.39
N HIS A 123 8.76 -12.62 27.76
CA HIS A 123 8.08 -13.92 27.59
C HIS A 123 7.75 -14.27 26.13
N TRP A 124 7.93 -13.37 25.17
CA TRP A 124 7.73 -13.67 23.76
C TRP A 124 8.93 -14.43 23.19
N GLU A 125 9.03 -15.71 23.50
CA GLU A 125 10.15 -16.57 23.07
C GLU A 125 10.06 -16.98 21.61
N LYS A 126 8.84 -17.02 21.05
CA LYS A 126 8.57 -17.38 19.65
C LYS A 126 8.07 -16.17 18.86
N PRO A 127 8.34 -16.09 17.54
CA PRO A 127 7.79 -15.03 16.69
C PRO A 127 6.27 -15.00 16.72
N ILE A 128 5.71 -13.79 16.74
CA ILE A 128 4.27 -13.56 16.53
C ILE A 128 4.13 -12.99 15.12
N ILE A 129 3.38 -13.68 14.27
CA ILE A 129 3.15 -13.28 12.88
C ILE A 129 1.79 -12.60 12.79
N ILE A 130 1.77 -11.36 12.29
CA ILE A 130 0.54 -10.61 12.07
C ILE A 130 0.14 -10.72 10.60
N GLY A 131 -0.96 -11.42 10.34
CA GLY A 131 -1.64 -11.43 9.05
C GLY A 131 -2.61 -10.25 8.97
N ARG A 132 -2.28 -9.24 8.17
CA ARG A 132 -3.11 -8.06 7.97
C ARG A 132 -3.88 -8.14 6.66
N HIS A 133 -5.20 -8.06 6.73
CA HIS A 133 -6.05 -7.86 5.56
C HIS A 133 -5.69 -6.52 4.88
N ALA A 134 -5.30 -6.59 3.61
CA ALA A 134 -4.69 -5.47 2.90
C ALA A 134 -5.65 -4.75 1.93
N PHE A 135 -6.96 -4.98 2.07
CA PHE A 135 -7.99 -4.46 1.17
C PHE A 135 -9.12 -3.78 1.95
N GLY A 136 -9.60 -2.63 1.44
CA GLY A 136 -10.77 -1.93 1.97
C GLY A 136 -10.48 -0.97 3.13
N ASP A 137 -11.48 -0.81 3.99
CA ASP A 137 -11.49 0.02 5.20
C ASP A 137 -11.00 1.47 4.95
N GLN A 138 -10.31 2.05 5.92
CA GLN A 138 -9.69 3.38 5.83
C GLN A 138 -8.77 3.58 4.60
N TYR A 139 -8.27 2.52 3.98
CA TYR A 139 -7.41 2.61 2.79
C TYR A 139 -8.20 2.79 1.48
N ARG A 140 -9.53 2.61 1.52
CA ARG A 140 -10.46 2.87 0.42
C ARG A 140 -11.65 3.75 0.84
N ALA A 141 -11.54 4.42 1.98
CA ALA A 141 -12.53 5.38 2.45
C ALA A 141 -12.56 6.63 1.56
N THR A 142 -13.68 7.36 1.60
CA THR A 142 -13.80 8.68 0.98
C THR A 142 -14.02 9.70 2.07
N ASP A 143 -13.11 10.67 2.15
CA ASP A 143 -13.09 11.66 3.22
C ASP A 143 -13.52 13.02 2.69
N ILE A 144 -14.31 13.75 3.48
CA ILE A 144 -14.78 15.09 3.13
C ILE A 144 -14.73 16.01 4.35
N LYS A 145 -14.21 17.22 4.15
CA LYS A 145 -14.29 18.29 5.15
C LYS A 145 -15.56 19.10 4.96
N ILE A 146 -16.50 18.98 5.90
CA ILE A 146 -17.80 19.68 5.86
C ILE A 146 -17.67 21.02 6.58
N LYS A 147 -17.80 22.13 5.84
CA LYS A 147 -17.59 23.50 6.35
C LYS A 147 -18.88 24.26 6.67
N LYS A 148 -20.04 23.68 6.41
CA LYS A 148 -21.36 24.33 6.55
C LYS A 148 -22.32 23.38 7.26
N ALA A 149 -23.35 23.96 7.87
CA ALA A 149 -24.47 23.19 8.41
C ALA A 149 -25.18 22.41 7.30
N GLY A 150 -25.69 21.21 7.60
CA GLY A 150 -26.33 20.35 6.64
C GLY A 150 -26.47 18.90 7.11
N LYS A 151 -27.21 18.09 6.34
CA LYS A 151 -27.39 16.65 6.61
C LYS A 151 -26.43 15.84 5.76
N LEU A 152 -25.64 15.00 6.40
CA LEU A 152 -24.82 14.00 5.74
C LEU A 152 -25.60 12.69 5.69
N ARG A 153 -25.74 12.13 4.49
CA ARG A 153 -26.46 10.89 4.22
C ARG A 153 -25.57 9.93 3.45
N LEU A 154 -25.75 8.64 3.69
CA LEU A 154 -25.13 7.56 2.94
C LEU A 154 -26.21 6.89 2.10
N GLN A 155 -26.01 6.89 0.78
CA GLN A 155 -26.95 6.31 -0.17
C GLN A 155 -26.31 5.14 -0.91
N PHE A 156 -27.07 4.07 -1.09
CA PHE A 156 -26.71 2.91 -1.92
C PHE A 156 -27.89 2.60 -2.83
N SER A 157 -27.59 2.32 -4.10
CA SER A 157 -28.53 1.85 -5.10
C SER A 157 -27.94 0.62 -5.75
N SER A 158 -28.66 -0.49 -5.75
CA SER A 158 -28.22 -1.71 -6.41
C SER A 158 -28.26 -1.57 -7.94
N ASP A 159 -27.37 -2.27 -8.64
CA ASP A 159 -27.31 -2.25 -10.11
C ASP A 159 -28.60 -2.78 -10.77
N ASP A 160 -29.32 -3.67 -10.10
CA ASP A 160 -30.62 -4.19 -10.54
C ASP A 160 -31.82 -3.30 -10.16
N GLY A 161 -31.56 -2.19 -9.46
CA GLY A 161 -32.54 -1.20 -9.02
C GLY A 161 -33.49 -1.67 -7.91
N LYS A 162 -33.33 -2.89 -7.37
CA LYS A 162 -34.25 -3.48 -6.39
C LYS A 162 -34.00 -3.00 -4.97
N GLU A 163 -32.79 -2.55 -4.66
CA GLU A 163 -32.42 -2.11 -3.33
C GLU A 163 -31.95 -0.66 -3.39
N ASN A 164 -32.61 0.17 -2.59
CA ASN A 164 -32.19 1.55 -2.35
C ASN A 164 -32.12 1.76 -0.83
N ILE A 165 -30.94 2.10 -0.33
CA ILE A 165 -30.70 2.42 1.06
C ILE A 165 -30.38 3.90 1.15
N ASP A 166 -31.05 4.62 2.06
CA ASP A 166 -30.74 6.00 2.37
C ASP A 166 -30.66 6.19 3.90
N LEU A 167 -29.44 6.19 4.43
CA LEU A 167 -29.15 6.30 5.85
C LEU A 167 -28.68 7.71 6.21
N LYS A 168 -29.32 8.33 7.20
CA LYS A 168 -28.80 9.55 7.81
C LYS A 168 -27.55 9.19 8.64
N VAL A 169 -26.41 9.78 8.28
CA VAL A 169 -25.15 9.59 9.01
C VAL A 169 -25.06 10.61 10.15
N TYR A 170 -25.20 11.91 9.83
CA TYR A 170 -25.11 12.97 10.82
C TYR A 170 -25.81 14.25 10.34
N GLU A 171 -26.11 15.15 11.28
CA GLU A 171 -26.63 16.49 10.99
C GLU A 171 -25.73 17.55 11.62
N PHE A 172 -25.01 18.27 10.76
CA PHE A 172 -24.14 19.37 11.16
C PHE A 172 -25.01 20.58 11.45
N LEU A 173 -25.09 20.95 12.73
CA LEU A 173 -25.81 22.14 13.18
C LEU A 173 -25.00 23.41 12.91
N LYS A 174 -25.70 24.53 12.76
CA LYS A 174 -25.07 25.84 12.60
C LYS A 174 -24.52 26.31 13.95
N VAL A 175 -23.28 25.96 14.24
CA VAL A 175 -22.58 26.42 15.45
C VAL A 175 -21.54 27.46 15.03
N VAL A 176 -21.61 28.67 15.61
CA VAL A 176 -20.62 29.72 15.36
C VAL A 176 -19.26 29.23 15.90
N GLY A 177 -18.24 29.14 15.03
CA GLY A 177 -16.85 28.94 15.44
C GLY A 177 -16.30 27.51 15.51
N SER A 178 -17.01 26.46 15.07
CA SER A 178 -16.49 25.07 15.10
C SER A 178 -16.23 24.50 13.70
N GLN A 179 -15.04 23.90 13.51
CA GLN A 179 -14.71 23.06 12.35
C GLN A 179 -14.92 21.59 12.72
N TRP A 180 -15.71 20.87 11.93
CA TRP A 180 -15.96 19.44 12.11
C TRP A 180 -15.27 18.64 11.00
N GLN A 181 -14.61 17.55 11.37
CA GLN A 181 -14.01 16.60 10.45
C GLN A 181 -14.78 15.29 10.58
N CYS A 182 -15.29 14.76 9.47
CA CYS A 182 -16.07 13.52 9.45
C CYS A 182 -15.38 12.53 8.53
N LEU A 183 -15.09 11.35 9.07
CA LEU A 183 -14.52 10.22 8.35
C LEU A 183 -15.66 9.23 8.05
N ILE A 184 -15.93 8.95 6.78
CA ILE A 184 -16.91 7.93 6.40
C ILE A 184 -16.15 6.70 5.93
N GLN A 185 -16.07 5.69 6.78
CA GLN A 185 -15.49 4.40 6.44
C GLN A 185 -16.58 3.50 5.85
N MET A 186 -16.42 3.12 4.58
CA MET A 186 -17.17 2.02 3.98
C MET A 186 -16.25 0.81 3.84
N ILE A 187 -16.67 -0.32 4.37
CA ILE A 187 -15.95 -1.60 4.25
C ILE A 187 -16.64 -2.42 3.14
N PRO A 188 -16.15 -2.38 1.90
CA PRO A 188 -16.64 -3.31 0.89
C PRO A 188 -16.15 -4.72 1.25
N LEU A 189 -17.07 -5.57 1.72
CA LEU A 189 -16.80 -7.00 1.90
C LEU A 189 -16.71 -7.64 0.51
N LYS A 190 -15.50 -8.03 0.09
CA LYS A 190 -15.33 -8.85 -1.10
C LYS A 190 -15.87 -10.25 -0.76
N GLY A 191 -16.98 -10.65 -1.39
CA GLY A 191 -17.57 -11.97 -1.17
C GLY A 191 -16.52 -13.06 -1.37
N SER A 192 -16.33 -13.91 -0.35
CA SER A 192 -15.44 -15.07 -0.49
C SER A 192 -16.02 -15.98 -1.57
N GLN A 193 -15.33 -16.15 -2.70
CA GLN A 193 -15.58 -17.32 -3.53
C GLN A 193 -15.13 -18.53 -2.71
N ARG A 194 -16.09 -19.19 -2.05
CA ARG A 194 -15.86 -20.54 -1.54
C ARG A 194 -15.71 -21.43 -2.76
N HIS A 195 -14.51 -21.93 -3.01
CA HIS A 195 -14.37 -23.10 -3.87
C HIS A 195 -15.18 -24.24 -3.21
N PRO A 196 -16.07 -24.92 -3.95
CA PRO A 196 -16.67 -26.14 -3.45
C PRO A 196 -15.52 -27.14 -3.25
N SER A 197 -15.31 -27.57 -2.01
CA SER A 197 -14.51 -28.75 -1.72
C SER A 197 -15.24 -29.95 -2.33
N ASN A 198 -14.57 -30.63 -3.26
CA ASN A 198 -14.92 -31.99 -3.68
C ASN A 198 -14.87 -32.95 -2.49
#